data_AF-A0A1G1E3I2-F1
#
_entry.id   AF-A0A1G1E3I2-F1
#
_cell.length_a   1.000
_cell.length_b   1.000
_cell.length_c   1.000
_cell.angle_alpha   90.00
_cell.angle_beta   90.00
_cell.angle_gamma   90.00
#
_symmetry.space_group_name_H-M   'P 1'
#
loop_
_entity.id
_entity.type
_entity.pdbx_description
1 polymer ?
#
loop_
_entity_poly.entity_id
_entity_poly.type
_entity_poly.pdbx_seq_one_letter_code
_entity_poly.pdbx_strand_id
1 'polypeptide(L)'
;MIAGGRDKGSDFTPLRPLVKEKVKRLILIGEAKEKIKAAVGDLTDTVLSGSLEDAVHIACKEAVRGDVVLLSPACASFDMFRNFEERGRIFKEIVWRLPQTQ
;
A
#
# COMPACT_ATOMS: atom_id res chain seq x y z
N MET A 1 -1.67 1.11 -5.59
CA MET A 1 -2.20 0.38 -4.42
C MET A 1 -1.17 0.41 -3.31
N ILE A 2 -1.59 0.69 -2.08
CA ILE A 2 -0.76 0.60 -0.88
C ILE A 2 -1.07 -0.73 -0.20
N ALA A 3 -0.05 -1.56 0.02
CA ALA A 3 -0.18 -2.89 0.60
C ALA A 3 0.88 -3.18 1.67
N GLY A 4 0.65 -4.17 2.53
CA GLY A 4 1.58 -4.60 3.57
C GLY A 4 1.07 -4.43 5.00
N GLY A 5 1.93 -4.74 5.95
CA GLY A 5 1.62 -4.92 7.36
C GLY A 5 2.40 -6.09 7.95
N ARG A 6 1.88 -6.67 9.04
CA ARG A 6 2.55 -7.74 9.79
C ARG A 6 2.71 -9.02 8.97
N ASP A 7 3.93 -9.56 8.92
CA ASP A 7 4.17 -10.87 8.31
C ASP A 7 3.76 -11.99 9.29
N LYS A 8 3.00 -12.96 8.78
CA LYS A 8 2.57 -14.16 9.50
C LYS A 8 2.97 -15.44 8.77
N GLY A 9 3.92 -15.37 7.84
CA GLY A 9 4.25 -16.50 7.00
C GLY A 9 3.35 -16.64 5.76
N SER A 10 2.51 -15.66 5.45
CA SER A 10 1.57 -15.71 4.31
C SER A 10 2.27 -15.85 2.97
N ASP A 11 1.66 -16.61 2.04
CA ASP A 11 2.04 -16.64 0.63
C ASP A 11 1.26 -15.56 -0.14
N PHE A 12 1.98 -14.76 -0.93
CA PHE A 12 1.42 -13.67 -1.73
C PHE A 12 1.37 -13.99 -3.24
N THR A 13 1.86 -15.16 -3.66
CA THR A 13 1.81 -15.65 -5.04
C THR A 13 0.39 -15.63 -5.65
N PRO A 14 -0.69 -15.94 -4.91
CA PRO A 14 -2.06 -15.85 -5.44
C PRO A 14 -2.48 -14.44 -5.86
N LEU A 15 -1.79 -13.38 -5.42
CA LEU A 15 -2.09 -12.00 -5.83
C LEU A 15 -1.54 -11.67 -7.22
N ARG A 16 -0.62 -12.49 -7.77
CA ARG A 16 0.05 -12.22 -9.06
C ARG A 16 -0.93 -11.86 -10.19
N PRO A 17 -2.01 -12.63 -10.47
CA PRO A 17 -2.93 -12.31 -11.57
C PRO A 17 -3.60 -10.94 -11.40
N LEU A 18 -4.07 -10.64 -10.18
CA LEU A 18 -4.76 -9.39 -9.87
C LEU A 18 -3.82 -8.19 -9.90
N VAL A 19 -2.59 -8.34 -9.40
CA VAL A 19 -1.59 -7.27 -9.44
C VAL A 19 -1.23 -6.94 -10.88
N LYS A 20 -0.98 -7.97 -11.70
CA LYS A 20 -0.65 -7.78 -13.12
C LYS A 20 -1.76 -7.09 -13.91
N GLU A 21 -3.02 -7.40 -13.63
CA GLU A 21 -4.16 -6.86 -14.37
C GLU A 21 -4.59 -5.47 -13.89
N LYS A 22 -4.62 -5.23 -12.58
CA LYS A 22 -5.34 -4.07 -11.99
C LYS A 22 -4.44 -3.05 -11.32
N VAL A 23 -3.17 -3.38 -11.06
CA VAL A 23 -2.30 -2.52 -10.25
C VAL A 23 -1.32 -1.78 -11.15
N LYS A 24 -1.61 -0.49 -11.39
CA LYS A 24 -0.70 0.43 -12.09
C LYS A 24 0.64 0.61 -11.35
N ARG A 25 0.60 0.64 -10.01
CA ARG A 25 1.77 0.80 -9.15
C ARG A 25 1.51 0.24 -7.75
N LEU A 26 2.53 -0.35 -7.14
CA LEU A 26 2.48 -0.98 -5.82
C LEU A 26 3.39 -0.24 -4.83
N ILE A 27 2.85 0.14 -3.69
CA ILE A 27 3.61 0.80 -2.62
C ILE A 27 3.49 -0.08 -1.38
N LEU A 28 4.62 -0.56 -0.87
CA LEU A 28 4.68 -1.58 0.16
C LEU A 28 5.19 -1.02 1.47
N ILE A 29 4.45 -1.27 2.55
CA ILE A 29 4.76 -0.82 3.92
C ILE A 29 4.79 -2.01 4.90
N GLY A 30 5.33 -1.77 6.10
CA GLY A 30 5.31 -2.75 7.18
C GLY A 30 6.30 -3.91 7.00
N GLU A 31 6.18 -4.90 7.88
CA GLU A 31 7.08 -6.05 7.95
C GLU A 31 7.06 -6.90 6.68
N ALA A 32 5.88 -7.12 6.10
CA ALA A 32 5.69 -7.99 4.95
C ALA A 32 6.18 -7.38 3.62
N LYS A 33 6.65 -6.12 3.59
CA LYS A 33 6.95 -5.38 2.35
C LYS A 33 7.94 -6.10 1.43
N GLU A 34 9.02 -6.68 1.98
CA GLU A 34 10.02 -7.38 1.17
C GLU A 34 9.48 -8.70 0.61
N LYS A 35 8.66 -9.40 1.40
CA LYS A 35 8.05 -10.66 0.99
C LYS A 35 7.02 -10.46 -0.11
N ILE A 36 6.20 -9.41 0.00
CA ILE A 36 5.25 -9.03 -1.06
C ILE A 36 6.02 -8.61 -2.31
N LYS A 37 7.10 -7.81 -2.17
CA LYS A 37 7.95 -7.42 -3.30
C LYS A 37 8.54 -8.63 -4.01
N ALA A 38 9.04 -9.62 -3.27
CA ALA A 38 9.58 -10.85 -3.86
C ALA A 38 8.51 -11.66 -4.60
N ALA A 39 7.26 -11.64 -4.14
CA ALA A 39 6.17 -12.45 -4.71
C ALA A 39 5.46 -11.81 -5.91
N VAL A 40 5.35 -10.47 -5.95
CA VAL A 40 4.55 -9.76 -6.97
C VAL A 40 5.20 -8.46 -7.49
N GLY A 41 6.33 -8.04 -6.95
CA GLY A 41 6.94 -6.74 -7.27
C GLY A 41 7.55 -6.67 -8.67
N ASP A 42 7.76 -7.81 -9.33
CA ASP A 42 8.19 -7.92 -10.73
C ASP A 42 7.07 -7.60 -11.73
N LEU A 43 5.82 -7.54 -11.29
CA LEU A 43 4.64 -7.42 -12.16
C LEU A 43 4.24 -5.97 -12.46
N THR A 44 4.70 -5.02 -11.65
CA THR A 44 4.34 -3.61 -11.74
C THR A 44 5.39 -2.78 -11.03
N ASP A 45 5.41 -1.48 -11.31
CA ASP A 45 6.31 -0.57 -10.61
C ASP A 45 6.05 -0.63 -9.10
N THR A 46 7.09 -0.91 -8.33
CA THR A 46 6.98 -1.28 -6.91
C THR A 46 7.96 -0.48 -6.07
N VAL A 47 7.43 0.25 -5.09
CA VAL A 47 8.20 1.08 -4.17
C VAL A 47 8.01 0.59 -2.73
N LEU A 48 9.09 0.61 -1.95
CA LEU A 48 9.04 0.34 -0.52
C LEU A 48 8.99 1.66 0.24
N SER A 49 8.09 1.77 1.20
CA SER A 49 7.95 2.94 2.06
C SER A 49 8.06 2.55 3.54
N GLY A 50 8.57 3.47 4.35
CA GLY A 50 8.74 3.29 5.79
C GLY A 50 7.50 3.60 6.61
N SER A 51 6.54 4.36 6.06
CA SER A 51 5.34 4.80 6.80
C SER A 51 4.12 4.88 5.88
N LEU A 52 2.93 4.84 6.48
CA LEU A 52 1.70 5.04 5.71
C LEU A 52 1.60 6.46 5.14
N GLU A 53 2.13 7.47 5.83
CA GLU A 53 2.13 8.86 5.37
C GLU A 53 3.00 9.05 4.12
N ASP A 54 4.22 8.52 4.15
CA ASP A 54 5.12 8.53 2.99
C ASP A 54 4.51 7.75 1.82
N ALA A 55 3.91 6.58 2.08
CA ALA A 55 3.23 5.79 1.06
C ALA A 55 2.07 6.56 0.38
N VAL A 56 1.28 7.31 1.16
CA VAL A 56 0.19 8.14 0.61
C VAL A 56 0.75 9.32 -0.19
N HIS A 57 1.81 9.97 0.27
CA HIS A 57 2.45 11.06 -0.47
C HIS A 57 3.04 10.61 -1.81
N ILE A 58 3.75 9.47 -1.83
CA ILE A 58 4.27 8.86 -3.07
C ILE A 58 3.11 8.57 -4.02
N ALA A 59 2.05 7.93 -3.52
CA ALA A 59 0.87 7.61 -4.33
C ALA A 59 0.22 8.87 -4.92
N CYS A 60 0.07 9.93 -4.12
CA CYS A 60 -0.58 11.15 -4.55
C CYS A 60 0.26 11.94 -5.57
N LYS A 61 1.58 11.96 -5.41
CA LYS A 61 2.50 12.67 -6.31
C LYS A 61 2.50 12.09 -7.73
N GLU A 62 2.26 10.79 -7.84
CA GLU A 62 2.34 10.04 -9.11
C GLU A 62 0.96 9.73 -9.71
N ALA A 63 -0.10 9.85 -8.92
CA ALA A 63 -1.46 9.71 -9.38
C ALA A 63 -1.84 10.86 -10.33
N VAL A 64 -2.51 10.51 -11.42
CA VAL A 64 -3.11 11.47 -12.34
C VAL A 64 -4.64 11.46 -12.24
N ARG A 65 -5.30 12.46 -12.81
CA ARG A 65 -6.76 12.53 -12.83
C ARG A 65 -7.36 11.23 -13.37
N GLY A 66 -8.24 10.61 -12.59
CA GLY A 66 -8.90 9.35 -12.91
C GLY A 66 -8.26 8.12 -12.27
N ASP A 67 -7.06 8.24 -11.70
CA ASP A 67 -6.46 7.17 -10.90
C ASP A 67 -7.15 7.00 -9.55
N VAL A 68 -7.02 5.80 -8.96
CA VAL A 68 -7.51 5.47 -7.62
C VAL A 68 -6.34 5.10 -6.71
N VAL A 69 -6.15 5.83 -5.62
CA VAL A 69 -5.23 5.46 -4.54
C VAL A 69 -5.96 4.57 -3.54
N LEU A 70 -5.75 3.26 -3.67
CA LEU A 70 -6.36 2.24 -2.81
C LEU A 70 -5.41 1.79 -1.69
N LEU A 71 -5.88 1.81 -0.43
CA LEU A 71 -5.28 1.09 0.68
C LEU A 71 -5.92 -0.30 0.79
N SER A 72 -5.19 -1.35 0.38
CA SER A 72 -5.62 -2.75 0.50
C SER A 72 -4.47 -3.61 1.03
N PRO A 73 -4.28 -3.66 2.36
CA PRO A 73 -3.04 -4.12 2.98
C PRO A 73 -2.77 -5.62 2.89
N ALA A 74 -3.79 -6.45 2.63
CA ALA A 74 -3.72 -7.93 2.62
C ALA A 74 -3.13 -8.58 3.90
N CYS A 75 -2.77 -7.77 4.91
CA CYS A 75 -2.05 -8.16 6.12
C CYS A 75 -2.67 -7.51 7.36
N ALA A 76 -2.48 -8.15 8.51
CA ALA A 76 -2.82 -7.58 9.81
C ALA A 76 -2.01 -6.30 10.07
N SER A 77 -2.57 -5.35 10.81
CA SER A 77 -1.98 -4.02 11.02
C SER A 77 -1.09 -3.88 12.25
N PHE A 78 -0.96 -4.95 13.05
CA PHE A 78 -0.35 -4.92 14.38
C PHE A 78 1.15 -4.60 14.44
N ASP A 79 1.81 -4.53 13.29
CA ASP A 79 3.21 -4.13 13.18
C ASP A 79 3.38 -2.61 13.28
N MET A 80 2.47 -1.86 12.64
CA MET A 80 2.55 -0.40 12.56
C MET A 80 1.43 0.32 13.32
N PHE A 81 0.36 -0.39 13.71
CA PHE A 81 -0.86 0.19 14.29
C PHE A 81 -1.46 -0.72 15.37
N ARG A 82 -2.30 -0.17 16.24
CA ARG A 82 -3.00 -0.93 17.29
C ARG A 82 -4.04 -1.88 16.72
N ASN A 83 -4.73 -1.50 15.64
CA ASN A 83 -5.76 -2.28 14.97
C ASN A 83 -5.99 -1.77 13.53
N PHE A 84 -6.92 -2.37 12.80
CA PHE A 84 -7.14 -2.02 11.39
C PHE A 84 -7.94 -0.71 11.26
N GLU A 85 -8.77 -0.37 12.25
CA GLU A 85 -9.54 0.85 12.33
C GLU A 85 -8.63 2.07 12.49
N GLU A 86 -7.60 1.98 13.33
CA GLU A 86 -6.60 3.02 13.49
C GLU A 86 -5.83 3.26 12.18
N ARG A 87 -5.41 2.19 11.50
CA ARG A 87 -4.78 2.29 10.18
C ARG A 87 -5.68 3.03 9.18
N GLY A 88 -6.97 2.68 9.13
CA GLY A 88 -7.94 3.33 8.26
C GLY A 88 -8.22 4.79 8.65
N ARG A 89 -8.25 5.11 9.95
CA ARG A 89 -8.41 6.48 10.46
C ARG A 89 -7.21 7.34 10.06
N ILE A 90 -5.99 6.85 10.30
CA ILE A 90 -4.75 7.57 9.94
C ILE A 90 -4.67 7.77 8.42
N PHE A 91 -5.05 6.77 7.61
CA PHE A 91 -5.13 6.94 6.16
C PHE A 91 -6.05 8.12 5.77
N LYS A 92 -7.27 8.19 6.34
CA LYS A 92 -8.20 9.30 6.08
C LYS A 92 -7.63 10.65 6.55
N GLU A 93 -7.01 10.69 7.72
CA GLU A 93 -6.38 11.90 8.25
C GLU A 93 -5.23 12.40 7.36
N ILE A 94 -4.43 11.51 6.79
CA ILE A 94 -3.40 11.87 5.82
C ILE A 94 -4.06 12.42 4.55
N VAL A 95 -5.05 11.70 3.99
CA VAL A 95 -5.75 12.12 2.77
C VAL A 95 -6.42 13.49 2.92
N TRP A 96 -7.03 13.78 4.06
CA TRP A 96 -7.65 15.09 4.32
C TRP A 96 -6.63 16.24 4.48
N ARG A 97 -5.38 15.93 4.83
CA ARG A 97 -4.29 16.91 4.93
C ARG A 97 -3.55 17.13 3.62
N LEU A 98 -3.81 16.32 2.59
CA LEU A 98 -3.22 16.52 1.27
C LEU A 98 -3.67 17.86 0.71
N PRO A 99 -2.76 18.62 0.08
CA PRO A 99 -3.14 19.84 -0.63
C PRO A 99 -4.16 19.46 -1.71
N GLN A 100 -5.26 20.21 -1.80
CA GLN A 100 -6.22 19.99 -2.86
C GLN A 100 -5.57 20.33 -4.20
N THR A 101 -5.29 19.32 -5.00
CA THR A 101 -4.90 19.48 -6.40
C THR A 101 -6.06 20.11 -7.14
N GLN A 102 -5.85 21.36 -7.59
CA GLN A 102 -6.76 22.13 -8.45
C GLN A 102 -6.91 21.49 -9.83
#